data_AF-A0A926GKY2-F1
#
_entry.id   AF-A0A926GKY2-F1
#
_cell.length_a   1.000
_cell.length_b   1.000
_cell.length_c   1.000
_cell.angle_alpha   90.00
_cell.angle_beta   90.00
_cell.angle_gamma   90.00
#
_symmetry.space_group_name_H-M   'P 1'
#
loop_
_entity.id
_entity.type
_entity.pdbx_description
1 polymer ?
#
loop_
_entity_poly.entity_id
_entity_poly.type
_entity_poly.pdbx_seq_one_letter_code
_entity_poly.pdbx_strand_id
1 'polypeptide(L)'
;MDERRKAAYRWLLYNGVISIRSTTSWAMEGRTQASFRSLFSGDRRQSAHKVFWLADAFHNLAKHSASDFAGFDEQKFWNHMAQSLGEADVDVDWYHETFQNLLTEDEQRSASYNRVPGESEQNDDT
;
A
#
# COMPACT_ATOMS: atom_id res chain seq x y z
N MET A 1 9.88 -13.73 5.14
CA MET A 1 9.77 -12.26 5.08
C MET A 1 9.94 -11.71 6.49
N ASP A 2 10.75 -10.65 6.66
CA ASP A 2 10.94 -9.98 7.95
C ASP A 2 9.75 -9.08 8.32
N GLU A 3 9.64 -8.70 9.60
CA GLU A 3 8.51 -7.92 10.11
C GLU A 3 8.38 -6.53 9.49
N ARG A 4 9.50 -5.91 9.10
CA ARG A 4 9.50 -4.58 8.49
C ARG A 4 8.89 -4.62 7.09
N ARG A 5 9.27 -5.60 6.27
CA ARG A 5 8.61 -5.84 4.98
C ARG A 5 7.13 -6.15 5.16
N LYS A 6 6.75 -7.00 6.11
CA LYS A 6 5.34 -7.30 6.41
C LYS A 6 4.57 -6.03 6.78
N ALA A 7 5.14 -5.15 7.59
CA ALA A 7 4.54 -3.88 7.98
C ALA A 7 4.36 -2.94 6.78
N ALA A 8 5.38 -2.80 5.92
CA ALA A 8 5.30 -2.02 4.69
C ALA A 8 4.20 -2.54 3.76
N TYR A 9 4.08 -3.86 3.61
CA TYR A 9 2.99 -4.46 2.84
C TYR A 9 1.60 -4.24 3.45
N ARG A 10 1.45 -4.33 4.78
CA ARG A 10 0.18 -3.99 5.46
C ARG A 10 -0.20 -2.53 5.25
N TRP A 11 0.79 -1.64 5.21
CA TRP A 11 0.58 -0.22 4.92
C TRP A 11 0.17 0.01 3.46
N LEU A 12 0.77 -0.69 2.50
CA LEU A 12 0.30 -0.65 1.11
C LEU A 12 -1.15 -1.11 1.00
N LEU A 13 -1.51 -2.20 1.69
CA LEU A 13 -2.89 -2.69 1.72
C LEU A 13 -3.85 -1.62 2.27
N TYR A 14 -3.48 -0.96 3.36
CA TYR A 14 -4.26 0.16 3.91
C TYR A 14 -4.46 1.28 2.88
N ASN A 15 -3.40 1.71 2.19
CA ASN A 15 -3.50 2.72 1.14
C ASN A 15 -4.35 2.27 -0.05
N GLY A 16 -4.23 1.00 -0.46
CA GLY A 16 -5.09 0.41 -1.49
C GLY A 16 -6.57 0.50 -1.15
N VAL A 17 -6.93 0.19 0.11
CA VAL A 17 -8.31 0.33 0.60
C VAL A 17 -8.79 1.79 0.59
N ILE A 18 -7.92 2.74 0.96
CA ILE A 18 -8.24 4.17 0.87
C ILE A 18 -8.45 4.61 -0.58
N SER A 19 -7.61 4.17 -1.52
CA SER A 19 -7.76 4.45 -2.96
C SER A 19 -9.06 3.90 -3.53
N ILE A 20 -9.48 2.70 -3.11
CA ILE A 20 -10.79 2.13 -3.49
C ILE A 20 -11.93 2.99 -2.91
N ARG A 21 -11.82 3.42 -1.65
CA ARG A 21 -12.84 4.25 -1.00
C ARG A 21 -12.95 5.63 -1.65
N SER A 22 -11.83 6.29 -1.95
CA SER A 22 -11.85 7.59 -2.65
C SER A 22 -12.47 7.44 -4.04
N THR A 23 -12.12 6.37 -4.77
CA THR A 23 -12.71 6.01 -6.07
C THR A 23 -14.14 5.45 -5.97
N THR A 24 -14.76 5.40 -4.79
CA THR A 24 -16.19 5.06 -4.64
C THR A 24 -16.98 6.17 -3.95
N SER A 25 -16.31 7.20 -3.42
CA SER A 25 -16.95 8.33 -2.73
C SER A 25 -17.93 9.11 -3.62
N TRP A 26 -17.60 9.30 -4.90
CA TRP A 26 -18.49 9.90 -5.90
C TRP A 26 -19.79 9.10 -6.14
N ALA A 27 -19.82 7.81 -5.81
CA ALA A 27 -21.04 7.00 -5.91
C ALA A 27 -21.99 7.21 -4.72
N MET A 28 -21.49 7.76 -3.61
CA MET A 28 -22.24 7.98 -2.36
C MET A 28 -22.75 9.43 -2.20
N GLU A 29 -22.24 10.37 -3.00
CA GLU A 29 -22.66 11.77 -2.99
C GLU A 29 -24.09 11.89 -3.55
N GLY A 30 -25.08 11.86 -2.64
CA GLY A 30 -26.50 12.07 -2.93
C GLY A 30 -27.45 10.89 -2.68
N ARG A 31 -26.96 9.67 -2.37
CA ARG A 31 -27.83 8.53 -2.00
C ARG A 31 -27.16 7.64 -0.96
N THR A 32 -27.74 7.61 0.24
CA THR A 32 -27.27 6.94 1.47
C THR A 32 -27.06 5.42 1.37
N GLN A 33 -27.32 4.81 0.22
CA GLN A 33 -27.19 3.36 0.03
C GLN A 33 -27.21 3.00 -1.47
N ALA A 34 -26.43 3.70 -2.29
CA ALA A 34 -26.27 3.30 -3.69
C ALA A 34 -25.68 1.88 -3.74
N SER A 35 -26.54 0.90 -4.01
CA SER A 35 -26.16 -0.51 -4.13
C SER A 35 -24.98 -0.64 -5.10
N PHE A 36 -24.02 -1.55 -4.83
CA PHE A 36 -22.91 -1.85 -5.74
C PHE A 36 -23.33 -1.98 -7.22
N ARG A 37 -24.58 -2.36 -7.51
CA ARG A 37 -25.19 -2.38 -8.85
C ARG A 37 -25.14 -1.03 -9.59
N SER A 38 -25.29 0.10 -8.92
CA SER A 38 -25.21 1.42 -9.56
C SER A 38 -23.79 1.84 -9.94
N LEU A 39 -22.76 1.11 -9.49
CA LEU A 39 -21.40 1.31 -10.00
C LEU A 39 -21.28 0.82 -11.45
N PHE A 40 -22.14 -0.12 -11.87
CA PHE A 40 -22.07 -0.76 -13.20
C PHE A 40 -23.02 -0.13 -14.25
N SER A 41 -23.64 1.03 -13.98
CA SER A 41 -24.49 1.73 -14.94
C SER A 41 -23.70 2.68 -15.85
N GLY A 42 -24.08 2.75 -17.14
CA GLY A 42 -23.50 3.53 -18.27
C GLY A 42 -22.33 4.46 -17.97
N ASP A 43 -22.58 5.61 -17.35
CA ASP A 43 -21.60 6.69 -17.18
C ASP A 43 -20.52 6.41 -16.11
N ARG A 44 -20.66 5.31 -15.34
CA ARG A 44 -19.81 4.97 -14.19
C ARG A 44 -18.83 3.83 -14.48
N ARG A 45 -18.81 3.35 -15.73
CA ARG A 45 -18.06 2.18 -16.17
C ARG A 45 -16.54 2.33 -15.97
N GLN A 46 -15.98 3.51 -16.23
CA GLN A 46 -14.54 3.75 -16.04
C GLN A 46 -14.15 3.66 -14.57
N SER A 47 -14.93 4.27 -13.68
CA SER A 47 -14.66 4.23 -12.25
C SER A 47 -14.86 2.83 -11.66
N ALA A 48 -15.86 2.08 -12.11
CA ALA A 48 -16.04 0.67 -11.73
C ALA A 48 -14.90 -0.21 -12.23
N HIS A 49 -14.39 0.04 -13.45
CA HIS A 49 -13.22 -0.64 -14.00
C HIS A 49 -11.97 -0.39 -13.14
N LYS A 50 -11.73 0.87 -12.75
CA LYS A 50 -10.64 1.26 -11.86
C LYS A 50 -10.74 0.60 -10.49
N VAL A 51 -11.93 0.58 -9.89
CA VAL A 51 -12.18 -0.09 -8.60
C VAL A 51 -11.96 -1.59 -8.69
N PHE A 52 -12.40 -2.23 -9.77
CA PHE A 52 -12.19 -3.65 -10.00
C PHE A 52 -10.70 -4.00 -10.00
N TRP A 53 -9.90 -3.29 -10.79
CA TRP A 53 -8.47 -3.56 -10.90
C TRP A 53 -7.68 -3.20 -9.65
N LEU A 54 -8.04 -2.12 -8.95
CA LEU A 54 -7.48 -1.83 -7.64
C LEU A 54 -7.78 -2.97 -6.65
N ALA A 55 -9.04 -3.42 -6.57
CA ALA A 55 -9.42 -4.51 -5.69
C ALA A 55 -8.69 -5.82 -6.04
N ASP A 56 -8.53 -6.11 -7.33
CA ASP A 56 -7.79 -7.27 -7.81
C ASP A 56 -6.30 -7.20 -7.43
N ALA A 57 -5.65 -6.05 -7.65
CA ALA A 57 -4.24 -5.82 -7.27
C ALA A 57 -4.00 -6.05 -5.77
N PHE A 58 -4.93 -5.61 -4.90
CA PHE A 58 -4.79 -5.72 -3.45
C PHE A 58 -5.37 -7.01 -2.84
N HIS A 59 -6.15 -7.79 -3.59
CA HIS A 59 -6.76 -9.02 -3.09
C HIS A 59 -5.72 -10.04 -2.60
N ASN A 60 -4.67 -10.27 -3.40
CA ASN A 60 -3.60 -11.18 -3.04
C ASN A 60 -2.86 -10.71 -1.78
N LEU A 61 -2.65 -9.40 -1.65
CA LEU A 61 -2.00 -8.82 -0.49
C LEU A 61 -2.82 -9.02 0.79
N ALA A 62 -4.14 -8.80 0.71
CA ALA A 62 -5.05 -9.05 1.82
C ALA A 62 -5.03 -10.52 2.26
N LYS A 63 -5.10 -11.45 1.29
CA LYS A 63 -5.04 -12.89 1.55
C LYS A 63 -3.77 -13.28 2.30
N HIS A 64 -2.61 -12.82 1.82
CA HIS A 64 -1.34 -13.16 2.46
C HIS A 64 -1.14 -12.42 3.78
N SER A 65 -1.62 -11.20 3.94
CA SER A 65 -1.59 -10.48 5.22
C SER A 65 -2.35 -11.22 6.33
N ALA A 66 -3.46 -11.89 6.02
CA ALA A 66 -4.23 -12.68 6.99
C ALA A 66 -3.48 -13.93 7.48
N SER A 67 -2.54 -14.44 6.67
CA SER A 67 -1.70 -15.59 6.99
C SER A 67 -0.27 -15.18 7.33
N ASP A 68 -0.07 -13.95 7.82
CA ASP A 68 1.24 -13.39 8.19
C ASP A 68 2.32 -13.52 7.08
N PHE A 69 1.89 -13.36 5.83
CA PHE A 69 2.70 -13.47 4.62
C PHE A 69 3.37 -14.84 4.41
N ALA A 70 2.83 -15.90 5.02
CA ALA A 70 3.25 -17.26 4.75
C ALA A 70 3.09 -17.58 3.24
N GLY A 71 4.19 -18.04 2.62
CA GLY A 71 4.24 -18.36 1.19
C GLY A 71 4.01 -17.18 0.24
N PHE A 72 4.17 -15.94 0.71
CA PHE A 72 4.05 -14.75 -0.13
C PHE A 72 5.25 -14.63 -1.08
N ASP A 73 4.96 -14.49 -2.36
CA ASP A 73 5.94 -14.27 -3.42
C ASP A 73 5.89 -12.79 -3.85
N GLU A 74 6.90 -12.03 -3.42
CA GLU A 74 6.98 -10.58 -3.68
C GLU A 74 7.06 -10.28 -5.17
N GLN A 75 7.84 -11.04 -5.93
CA GLN A 75 8.03 -10.80 -7.35
C GLN A 75 6.73 -11.04 -8.11
N LYS A 76 6.04 -12.14 -7.81
CA LYS A 76 4.73 -12.44 -8.39
C LYS A 76 3.70 -11.37 -8.01
N PHE A 77 3.72 -10.89 -6.78
CA PHE A 77 2.85 -9.80 -6.34
C PHE A 77 3.10 -8.51 -7.14
N TRP A 78 4.35 -8.06 -7.26
CA TRP A 78 4.68 -6.82 -7.97
C TRP A 78 4.36 -6.89 -9.47
N ASN A 79 4.61 -8.05 -10.10
CA ASN A 79 4.22 -8.27 -11.49
C ASN A 79 2.70 -8.19 -11.68
N HIS A 80 1.93 -8.82 -10.77
CA HIS A 80 0.47 -8.78 -10.79
C HIS A 80 -0.07 -7.35 -10.56
N MET A 81 0.54 -6.63 -9.62
CA MET A 81 0.17 -5.25 -9.31
C MET A 81 0.43 -4.33 -10.50
N ALA A 82 1.61 -4.41 -11.12
CA ALA A 82 1.95 -3.62 -12.31
C ALA A 82 0.98 -3.89 -13.46
N GLN A 83 0.64 -5.16 -13.70
CA GLN A 83 -0.35 -5.54 -14.71
C GLN A 83 -1.72 -4.94 -14.39
N SER A 84 -2.25 -5.19 -13.18
CA SER A 84 -3.60 -4.78 -12.80
C SER A 84 -3.78 -3.27 -12.77
N LEU A 85 -2.81 -2.55 -12.20
CA LEU A 85 -2.87 -1.08 -12.10
C LEU A 85 -2.61 -0.40 -13.44
N GLY A 86 -1.83 -1.03 -14.33
CA GLY A 86 -1.68 -0.59 -15.72
C GLY A 86 -3.01 -0.61 -16.48
N GLU A 87 -3.83 -1.65 -16.30
CA GLU A 87 -5.20 -1.72 -16.86
C GLU A 87 -6.14 -0.66 -16.26
N ALA A 88 -5.83 -0.17 -15.04
CA ALA A 88 -6.63 0.80 -14.31
C ALA A 88 -6.23 2.27 -14.56
N ASP A 89 -5.17 2.51 -15.35
CA ASP A 89 -4.49 3.82 -15.46
C ASP A 89 -4.19 4.40 -14.06
N VAL A 90 -3.60 3.56 -13.21
CA VAL A 90 -3.16 3.91 -11.86
C VAL A 90 -1.64 3.89 -11.83
N ASP A 91 -1.06 4.91 -11.21
CA ASP A 91 0.38 5.03 -11.00
C ASP A 91 0.90 3.91 -10.08
N VAL A 92 1.61 2.95 -10.68
CA VAL A 92 2.27 1.84 -9.99
C VAL A 92 3.50 2.32 -9.23
N ASP A 93 4.21 3.32 -9.77
CA ASP A 93 5.47 3.80 -9.23
C ASP A 93 5.24 4.41 -7.85
N TRP A 94 4.12 5.12 -7.66
CA TRP A 94 3.72 5.62 -6.35
C TRP A 94 3.64 4.52 -5.27
N TYR A 95 3.10 3.34 -5.60
CA TYR A 95 3.02 2.22 -4.65
C TYR A 95 4.39 1.62 -4.37
N HIS A 96 5.25 1.53 -5.40
CA HIS A 96 6.61 1.04 -5.24
C HIS A 96 7.45 2.00 -4.39
N GLU A 97 7.40 3.30 -4.66
CA GLU A 97 8.07 4.34 -3.87
C GLU A 97 7.58 4.35 -2.43
N THR A 98 6.26 4.29 -2.21
CA THR A 98 5.69 4.23 -0.86
C THR A 98 6.23 3.03 -0.08
N PHE A 99 6.36 1.88 -0.73
CA PHE A 99 6.97 0.69 -0.12
C PHE A 99 8.44 0.92 0.24
N GLN A 100 9.25 1.44 -0.69
CA GLN A 100 10.68 1.65 -0.48
C GLN A 100 10.94 2.71 0.61
N ASN A 101 10.11 3.75 0.69
CA ASN A 101 10.20 4.79 1.71
C ASN A 101 9.95 4.20 3.10
N LEU A 102 8.93 3.36 3.25
CA LEU A 102 8.63 2.69 4.53
C LEU A 102 9.73 1.74 4.99
N LEU A 103 10.38 1.08 4.03
CA LEU A 103 11.59 0.36 4.35
C LEU A 103 12.60 1.39 4.90
N THR A 104 13.01 2.38 4.11
CA THR A 104 14.13 3.29 4.47
C THR A 104 13.90 4.07 5.78
N GLU A 105 12.69 4.55 6.05
CA GLU A 105 12.37 5.35 7.25
C GLU A 105 12.52 4.57 8.55
N ASP A 106 12.14 3.28 8.57
CA ASP A 106 12.24 2.44 9.76
C ASP A 106 13.71 2.09 10.09
N GLU A 107 14.55 2.01 9.05
CA GLU A 107 16.01 1.89 9.17
C GLU A 107 16.64 3.10 9.85
N GLN A 108 16.25 4.30 9.43
CA GLN A 108 16.73 5.56 10.02
C GLN A 108 16.25 5.74 11.46
N ARG A 109 15.01 5.35 11.75
CA ARG A 109 14.44 5.40 13.10
C ARG A 109 15.13 4.42 14.04
N SER A 110 15.38 3.19 13.58
CA SER A 110 16.13 2.18 14.34
C SER A 110 17.59 2.58 14.58
N ALA A 111 18.25 3.20 13.58
CA ALA A 111 19.61 3.72 13.72
C ALA A 111 19.68 4.91 14.69
N SER A 112 18.67 5.79 14.69
CA SER A 112 18.60 6.92 15.62
C SER A 112 18.40 6.50 17.07
N TYR A 113 17.71 5.38 17.32
CA TYR A 113 17.46 4.86 18.67
C TYR A 113 18.67 4.10 19.25
N ASN A 114 19.51 3.52 18.39
CA ASN A 114 20.74 2.82 18.79
C ASN A 114 21.94 3.76 19.02
N ARG A 115 21.79 5.06 18.73
CA ARG A 115 22.82 6.06 19.07
C ARG A 115 22.67 6.43 20.54
N VAL A 116 23.43 5.76 21.40
CA VAL A 116 23.51 6.09 22.84
C VAL A 116 23.89 7.58 22.97
N PRO A 117 23.05 8.43 23.59
CA PRO A 117 23.43 9.80 23.90
C PRO A 117 24.39 9.73 25.09
N GLY A 118 25.71 9.76 24.85
CA GLY A 118 26.64 9.70 25.96
C GLY A 118 28.14 9.62 25.67
N GLU A 119 28.59 9.35 24.43
CA GLU A 119 30.01 9.45 24.12
C GLU A 119 30.35 10.88 23.67
N SER A 120 30.39 11.78 24.63
CA SER A 120 31.18 13.00 24.49
C SER A 120 32.65 12.61 24.57
N GLU A 121 33.33 12.65 23.42
CA GLU A 121 34.79 12.65 23.35
C GLU A 121 35.35 13.75 24.27
N GLN A 122 35.81 13.35 25.46
CA GLN A 122 36.76 14.14 26.22
C GLN A 122 38.10 14.07 25.49
N ASN A 123 38.28 15.00 24.55
CA ASN A 123 39.62 15.41 24.13
C ASN A 123 40.16 16.33 25.23
N ASP A 124 40.77 15.73 26.25
CA ASP A 124 41.68 16.45 27.15
C ASP A 124 42.99 16.67 26.39
N ASP A 125 43.14 17.91 25.90
CA ASP A 125 44.45 18.49 25.61
C ASP A 125 45.25 18.57 26.92
N THR A 126 46.32 17.77 27.05
CA THR A 126 47.52 18.17 27.81
C THR A 126 48.75 17.42 27.37
#